data_AF-X1SKA0-F1
#
_entry.id   AF-X1SKA0-F1
#
_cell.length_a   1.000
_cell.length_b   1.000
_cell.length_c   1.000
_cell.angle_alpha   90.00
_cell.angle_beta   90.00
_cell.angle_gamma   90.00
#
_symmetry.space_group_name_H-M   'P 1'
#
loop_
_entity.id
_entity.type
_entity.pdbx_description
1 polymer ?
#
loop_
_entity_poly.entity_id
_entity_poly.type
_entity_poly.pdbx_seq_one_letter_code
_entity_poly.pdbx_strand_id
1 'polypeptide(L)'
;MNTREEIISLLSKSKKPLGPKTIALELRKTGANIRKILSNLCKEGKITRAGFGKYSVLTVNETVNETVNISVNIEDSEAKKLINKEIWKYRKACLQKLKVSDPEAFERIREARNKYLKGWRARNPDYNKNWLKAYYKKYPERIREYQRRYWLKRAMSQGEGG
;
A
#
# COMPACT_ATOMS: atom_id res chain seq x y z
N MET A 1 -34.00 16.05 -18.64
CA MET A 1 -32.59 15.81 -18.28
C MET A 1 -32.39 14.32 -18.09
N ASN A 2 -31.22 13.79 -18.46
CA ASN A 2 -30.91 12.37 -18.24
C ASN A 2 -30.53 12.17 -16.77
N THR A 3 -31.06 11.14 -16.11
CA THR A 3 -30.77 10.84 -14.69
C THR A 3 -29.26 10.69 -14.43
N ARG A 4 -28.47 10.33 -15.46
CA ARG A 4 -27.00 10.29 -15.38
C ARG A 4 -26.38 11.68 -15.19
N GLU A 5 -26.85 12.67 -15.92
CA GLU A 5 -26.35 14.05 -15.87
C GLU A 5 -26.78 14.75 -14.58
N GLU A 6 -27.99 14.45 -14.11
CA GLU A 6 -28.51 14.94 -12.83
C GLU A 6 -27.63 14.45 -11.66
N ILE A 7 -27.24 13.18 -11.66
CA ILE A 7 -26.33 12.62 -10.64
C ILE A 7 -24.97 13.33 -10.68
N ILE A 8 -24.40 13.55 -11.87
CA ILE A 8 -23.10 14.24 -12.00
C ILE A 8 -23.22 15.68 -11.50
N SER A 9 -24.27 16.41 -11.90
CA SER A 9 -24.51 17.78 -11.46
C SER A 9 -24.65 17.88 -9.93
N LEU A 10 -25.38 16.94 -9.34
CA LEU A 10 -25.62 16.84 -7.90
C LEU A 10 -24.31 16.56 -7.15
N LEU A 11 -23.49 15.63 -7.65
CA LEU A 11 -22.17 15.35 -7.10
C LEU A 11 -21.20 16.54 -7.25
N SER A 12 -21.23 17.27 -8.38
CA SER A 12 -20.40 18.47 -8.60
C SER A 12 -20.77 19.61 -7.67
N LYS A 13 -22.06 19.78 -7.36
CA LYS A 13 -22.54 20.80 -6.41
C LYS A 13 -22.25 20.43 -4.96
N SER A 14 -22.11 19.13 -4.67
CA SER A 14 -21.87 18.65 -3.32
C SER A 14 -20.39 18.81 -2.91
N LYS A 15 -20.13 19.54 -1.82
CA LYS A 15 -18.78 19.62 -1.22
C LYS A 15 -18.33 18.33 -0.54
N LYS A 16 -19.24 17.38 -0.30
CA LYS A 16 -18.99 16.11 0.39
C LYS A 16 -19.41 14.94 -0.48
N PRO A 17 -18.68 13.81 -0.44
CA PRO A 17 -19.08 12.62 -1.18
C PRO A 17 -20.46 12.13 -0.75
N LEU A 18 -21.30 11.79 -1.74
CA LEU A 18 -22.68 11.39 -1.51
C LEU A 18 -22.86 9.89 -1.65
N GLY A 19 -23.75 9.35 -0.82
CA GLY A 19 -24.14 7.95 -0.85
C GLY A 19 -25.34 7.71 -1.79
N PRO A 20 -25.53 6.48 -2.29
CA PRO A 20 -26.66 6.15 -3.16
C PRO A 20 -28.04 6.44 -2.55
N LYS A 21 -28.18 6.32 -1.22
CA LYS A 21 -29.44 6.63 -0.51
C LYS A 21 -29.78 8.12 -0.57
N THR A 22 -28.80 8.99 -0.33
CA THR A 22 -28.97 10.44 -0.37
C THR A 22 -29.31 10.90 -1.78
N ILE A 23 -28.59 10.39 -2.78
CA ILE A 23 -28.85 10.70 -4.20
C ILE A 23 -30.24 10.21 -4.64
N ALA A 24 -30.65 9.03 -4.19
CA ALA A 24 -31.98 8.47 -4.48
C ALA A 24 -33.11 9.33 -3.90
N LEU A 25 -32.92 9.86 -2.68
CA LEU A 25 -33.88 10.72 -2.02
C LEU A 25 -34.01 12.07 -2.74
N GLU A 26 -32.89 12.68 -3.12
CA GLU A 26 -32.87 13.96 -3.84
C GLU A 26 -33.51 13.86 -5.23
N LEU A 27 -33.20 12.80 -5.98
CA LEU A 27 -33.69 12.59 -7.34
C LEU A 27 -35.07 11.91 -7.39
N ARG A 28 -35.66 11.57 -6.23
CA ARG A 28 -36.91 10.80 -6.10
C ARG A 28 -36.91 9.52 -6.96
N LYS A 29 -35.79 8.78 -6.93
CA LYS A 29 -35.60 7.52 -7.68
C LYS A 29 -35.36 6.35 -6.73
N THR A 30 -35.51 5.13 -7.23
CA THR A 30 -35.19 3.93 -6.46
C THR A 30 -33.68 3.79 -6.25
N GLY A 31 -33.27 3.48 -5.01
CA GLY A 31 -31.86 3.31 -4.67
C GLY A 31 -31.16 2.18 -5.42
N ALA A 32 -31.90 1.19 -5.94
CA ALA A 32 -31.36 0.15 -6.82
C ALA A 32 -30.92 0.71 -8.18
N ASN A 33 -31.75 1.55 -8.79
CA ASN A 33 -31.44 2.18 -10.08
C ASN A 33 -30.24 3.14 -9.96
N ILE A 34 -30.21 3.95 -8.89
CA ILE A 34 -29.08 4.85 -8.61
C ILE A 34 -27.76 4.08 -8.43
N ARG A 35 -27.77 2.95 -7.70
CA ARG A 35 -26.56 2.11 -7.55
C ARG A 35 -26.05 1.58 -8.89
N LYS A 36 -26.96 1.14 -9.77
CA LYS A 36 -26.62 0.66 -11.12
C LYS A 36 -25.98 1.78 -11.95
N ILE A 37 -26.56 2.97 -11.94
CA ILE A 37 -26.05 4.13 -12.68
C ILE A 37 -24.69 4.58 -12.13
N LEU A 38 -24.53 4.68 -10.81
CA LEU A 38 -23.26 5.02 -10.17
C LEU A 38 -22.16 4.01 -10.50
N SER A 39 -22.50 2.70 -10.52
CA SER A 39 -21.54 1.67 -10.92
C SER A 39 -21.09 1.83 -12.38
N ASN A 40 -21.99 2.20 -13.28
CA ASN A 40 -21.65 2.43 -14.69
C ASN A 40 -20.80 3.70 -14.85
N LEU A 41 -21.18 4.81 -14.21
CA LEU A 41 -20.42 6.05 -14.23
C LEU A 41 -19.01 5.89 -13.64
N CYS A 42 -18.85 5.05 -12.63
CA CYS A 42 -17.55 4.72 -12.04
C CYS A 42 -16.68 3.88 -13.00
N LYS A 43 -17.27 2.94 -13.75
CA LYS A 43 -16.55 2.19 -14.81
C LYS A 43 -16.15 3.08 -15.99
N GLU A 44 -16.97 4.08 -16.31
CA GLU A 44 -16.73 5.07 -17.36
C GLU A 44 -15.73 6.17 -16.95
N GLY A 45 -15.24 6.18 -15.70
CA GLY A 45 -14.29 7.19 -15.23
C GLY A 45 -14.87 8.59 -15.05
N LYS A 46 -16.20 8.76 -15.02
CA LYS A 46 -16.86 10.06 -14.83
C LYS A 46 -16.93 10.49 -13.37
N ILE A 47 -16.91 9.52 -12.45
CA ILE A 47 -16.97 9.71 -10.99
C ILE A 47 -16.02 8.73 -10.31
N THR A 48 -15.59 9.03 -9.09
CA THR A 48 -14.74 8.15 -8.27
C THR A 48 -15.42 7.70 -6.99
N ARG A 49 -14.94 6.59 -6.43
CA ARG A 49 -15.35 6.13 -5.10
C ARG A 49 -14.49 6.83 -4.04
N ALA A 50 -15.13 7.63 -3.19
CA ALA A 50 -14.48 8.37 -2.11
C ALA A 50 -14.42 7.61 -0.76
N GLY A 51 -14.68 6.29 -0.77
CA GLY A 51 -14.72 5.43 0.42
C GLY A 51 -16.12 5.22 1.02
N PHE A 52 -16.30 4.13 1.77
CA PHE A 52 -17.56 3.75 2.46
C PHE A 52 -18.82 3.77 1.57
N GLY A 53 -18.70 3.40 0.29
CA GLY A 53 -19.82 3.38 -0.66
C GLY A 53 -20.32 4.76 -1.10
N LYS A 54 -19.52 5.82 -0.91
CA LYS A 54 -19.80 7.19 -1.36
C LYS A 54 -19.05 7.53 -2.64
N TYR A 55 -19.57 8.50 -3.38
CA TYR A 55 -19.08 8.91 -4.70
C TYR A 55 -18.83 10.42 -4.75
N SER A 56 -17.88 10.83 -5.59
CA SER A 56 -17.53 12.23 -5.89
C SER A 56 -17.19 12.39 -7.37
N VAL A 57 -17.27 13.62 -7.89
CA VAL A 57 -16.83 13.92 -9.26
C VAL A 57 -15.31 13.98 -9.31
N LEU A 58 -14.73 13.51 -10.41
CA LEU A 58 -13.32 13.70 -10.72
C LEU A 58 -13.07 15.18 -11.00
N THR A 59 -12.55 15.91 -10.02
CA THR A 59 -12.00 17.25 -10.22
C THR A 59 -10.60 17.11 -10.80
N VAL A 60 -10.44 17.51 -12.07
CA VAL A 60 -9.17 17.44 -12.82
C VAL A 60 -8.13 18.46 -12.31
N ASN A 61 -8.43 19.27 -11.30
CA ASN A 61 -7.60 20.41 -10.89
C ASN A 61 -6.78 20.23 -9.59
N GLU A 62 -6.64 19.02 -9.07
CA GLU A 62 -5.68 18.72 -8.00
C GLU A 62 -4.67 17.66 -8.45
N THR A 63 -4.07 17.87 -9.63
CA THR A 63 -2.94 17.08 -10.16
C THR A 63 -1.61 17.47 -9.54
N VAL A 64 -1.56 17.68 -8.22
CA VAL A 64 -0.30 17.80 -7.49
C VAL A 64 -0.48 17.14 -6.11
N ASN A 65 0.04 15.92 -5.95
CA ASN A 65 0.42 15.24 -4.69
C ASN A 65 -0.31 13.98 -4.21
N GLU A 66 -1.28 13.40 -4.93
CA GLU A 66 -1.67 12.02 -4.60
C GLU A 66 -0.86 11.03 -5.41
N THR A 67 0.25 10.57 -4.81
CA THR A 67 0.90 9.33 -5.19
C THR A 67 -0.16 8.25 -5.29
N VAL A 68 -0.45 7.85 -6.53
CA VAL A 68 -1.49 6.91 -6.87
C VAL A 68 -1.21 5.60 -6.14
N ASN A 69 -1.90 5.38 -5.02
CA ASN A 69 -2.04 4.05 -4.45
C ASN A 69 -3.00 3.29 -5.38
N ILE A 70 -2.50 2.90 -6.55
CA ILE A 70 -3.16 1.92 -7.41
C ILE A 70 -3.09 0.62 -6.60
N SER A 71 -4.13 0.35 -5.82
CA SER A 71 -4.38 -0.99 -5.29
C SER A 71 -4.84 -1.84 -6.46
N VAL A 72 -3.87 -2.28 -7.28
CA VAL A 72 -4.13 -3.29 -8.30
C VAL A 72 -4.52 -4.56 -7.54
N ASN A 73 -5.81 -4.86 -7.53
CA ASN A 73 -6.33 -6.06 -6.90
C ASN A 73 -6.04 -7.25 -7.82
N ILE A 74 -4.76 -7.63 -7.88
CA ILE A 74 -4.33 -8.80 -8.65
C ILE A 74 -4.49 -10.01 -7.74
N GLU A 75 -5.51 -10.83 -7.97
CA GLU A 75 -5.73 -12.06 -7.22
C GLU A 75 -4.54 -13.03 -7.34
N ASP A 76 -3.69 -12.89 -8.37
CA ASP A 76 -2.48 -13.68 -8.55
C ASP A 76 -1.33 -13.31 -7.62
N SER A 77 -0.92 -14.28 -6.80
CA SER A 77 0.17 -14.13 -5.82
C SER A 77 1.52 -13.82 -6.47
N GLU A 78 1.75 -14.25 -7.71
CA GLU A 78 3.02 -14.06 -8.42
C GLU A 78 3.16 -12.67 -9.03
N ALA A 79 2.10 -12.18 -9.68
CA ALA A 79 2.04 -10.82 -10.18
C ALA A 79 2.16 -9.80 -9.03
N LYS A 80 1.52 -10.05 -7.87
CA LYS A 80 1.73 -9.27 -6.65
C LYS A 80 3.19 -9.27 -6.18
N LYS A 81 3.87 -10.41 -6.21
CA LYS A 81 5.31 -10.50 -5.85
C LYS A 81 6.18 -9.69 -6.80
N LEU A 82 5.93 -9.79 -8.12
CA LEU A 82 6.67 -9.06 -9.14
C LEU A 82 6.50 -7.55 -9.00
N ILE A 83 5.26 -7.07 -8.86
CA ILE A 83 4.97 -5.64 -8.67
C ILE A 83 5.61 -5.13 -7.37
N ASN A 84 5.47 -5.85 -6.27
CA ASN A 84 6.09 -5.46 -5.00
C ASN A 84 7.63 -5.41 -5.09
N LYS A 85 8.24 -6.34 -5.83
CA LYS A 85 9.68 -6.34 -6.09
C LYS A 85 10.09 -5.09 -6.87
N GLU A 86 9.32 -4.72 -7.87
CA GLU A 86 9.61 -3.57 -8.72
C GLU A 86 9.42 -2.25 -7.96
N ILE A 87 8.31 -2.09 -7.23
CA ILE A 87 8.07 -0.96 -6.33
C ILE A 87 9.22 -0.82 -5.32
N TRP A 88 9.72 -1.93 -4.77
CA TRP A 88 10.83 -1.90 -3.83
C TRP A 88 12.12 -1.39 -4.47
N LYS A 89 12.44 -1.79 -5.71
CA LYS A 89 13.61 -1.28 -6.44
C LYS A 89 13.50 0.23 -6.64
N TYR A 90 12.36 0.72 -7.14
CA TYR A 90 12.13 2.14 -7.35
C TYR A 90 12.27 2.94 -6.06
N ARG A 91 11.62 2.49 -4.96
CA ARG A 91 11.75 3.14 -3.65
C ARG A 91 13.20 3.19 -3.16
N LYS A 92 13.96 2.11 -3.35
CA LYS A 92 15.37 2.06 -2.97
C LYS A 92 16.20 3.07 -3.78
N ALA A 93 15.98 3.15 -5.09
CA ALA A 93 16.67 4.10 -5.96
C ALA A 93 16.31 5.56 -5.59
N CYS A 94 15.03 5.85 -5.36
CA CYS A 94 14.58 7.17 -4.90
C CYS A 94 15.24 7.58 -3.57
N LEU A 95 15.30 6.67 -2.59
CA LEU A 95 15.96 6.95 -1.31
C LEU A 95 17.46 7.21 -1.46
N GLN A 96 18.14 6.50 -2.38
CA GLN A 96 19.56 6.74 -2.65
C GLN A 96 19.79 8.09 -3.31
N LYS A 97 18.93 8.48 -4.28
CA LYS A 97 18.98 9.82 -4.88
C LYS A 97 18.71 10.89 -3.83
N LEU A 98 17.69 10.69 -2.99
CA LEU A 98 17.33 11.61 -1.91
C LEU A 98 18.48 11.82 -0.93
N LYS A 99 19.21 10.76 -0.58
CA LYS A 99 20.39 10.86 0.29
C LYS A 99 21.45 11.83 -0.24
N VAL A 100 21.58 11.95 -1.56
CA VAL A 100 22.56 12.84 -2.22
C VAL A 100 21.98 14.24 -2.43
N SER A 101 20.70 14.34 -2.84
CA SER A 101 20.08 15.63 -3.16
C SER A 101 19.59 16.42 -1.95
N ASP A 102 19.05 15.73 -0.95
CA ASP A 102 18.48 16.31 0.28
C ASP A 102 18.71 15.35 1.47
N PRO A 103 19.88 15.45 2.12
CA PRO A 103 20.23 14.57 3.23
C PRO A 103 19.35 14.81 4.47
N GLU A 104 18.80 16.01 4.67
CA GLU A 104 17.93 16.30 5.82
C GLU A 104 16.59 15.58 5.67
N ALA A 105 15.96 15.65 4.49
CA ALA A 105 14.74 14.90 4.21
C ALA A 105 14.96 13.38 4.30
N PHE A 106 16.12 12.88 3.86
CA PHE A 106 16.48 11.48 4.00
C PHE A 106 16.54 11.04 5.47
N GLU A 107 17.19 11.82 6.34
CA GLU A 107 17.28 11.49 7.76
C GLU A 107 15.91 11.54 8.44
N ARG A 108 15.04 12.52 8.13
CA ARG A 108 13.64 12.54 8.64
C ARG A 108 12.88 11.26 8.30
N ILE A 109 12.97 10.79 7.06
CA ILE A 109 12.31 9.53 6.63
C ILE A 109 12.91 8.33 7.38
N ARG A 110 14.24 8.30 7.54
CA ARG A 110 14.94 7.22 8.25
C ARG A 110 14.54 7.16 9.72
N GLU A 111 14.49 8.29 10.40
CA GLU A 111 14.07 8.40 11.80
C GLU A 111 12.63 7.98 11.99
N ALA A 112 11.70 8.47 11.15
CA ALA A 112 10.30 8.08 11.21
C ALA A 112 10.12 6.56 11.06
N ARG A 113 10.86 5.96 10.10
CA ARG A 113 10.85 4.51 9.89
C ARG A 113 11.40 3.75 11.09
N ASN A 114 12.48 4.23 11.70
CA ASN A 114 13.07 3.63 12.90
C ASN A 114 12.12 3.72 14.10
N LYS A 115 11.48 4.87 14.31
CA LYS A 115 10.51 5.10 15.38
C LYS A 115 9.31 4.16 15.25
N TYR A 116 8.75 4.05 14.04
CA TYR A 116 7.70 3.09 13.74
C TYR A 116 8.14 1.65 14.05
N LEU A 117 9.31 1.25 13.55
CA LEU A 117 9.82 -0.11 13.72
C LEU A 117 10.08 -0.44 15.20
N LYS A 118 10.59 0.53 15.98
CA LYS A 118 10.79 0.40 17.43
C LYS A 118 9.46 0.17 18.14
N GLY A 119 8.45 0.99 17.87
CA GLY A 119 7.12 0.84 18.46
C GLY A 119 6.43 -0.47 18.04
N TRP A 120 6.59 -0.86 16.78
CA TRP A 120 6.06 -2.14 16.29
C TRP A 120 6.73 -3.34 16.97
N ARG A 121 8.05 -3.33 17.15
CA ARG A 121 8.79 -4.39 17.89
C ARG A 121 8.38 -4.46 19.35
N ALA A 122 8.20 -3.32 20.01
CA ALA A 122 7.72 -3.28 21.40
C ALA A 122 6.34 -3.92 21.56
N ARG A 123 5.44 -3.69 20.59
CA ARG A 123 4.11 -4.33 20.56
C ARG A 123 4.12 -5.79 20.13
N ASN A 124 5.20 -6.25 19.48
CA ASN A 124 5.32 -7.60 18.93
C ASN A 124 6.64 -8.26 19.38
N PRO A 125 6.85 -8.43 20.69
CA PRO A 125 8.14 -8.90 21.22
C PRO A 125 8.49 -10.31 20.72
N ASP A 126 7.50 -11.19 20.63
CA ASP A 126 7.69 -12.58 20.18
C ASP A 126 7.71 -12.74 18.66
N TYR A 127 7.47 -11.68 17.88
CA TYR A 127 7.45 -11.80 16.42
C TYR A 127 8.75 -12.38 15.89
N ASN A 128 9.89 -11.90 16.38
CA ASN A 128 11.18 -12.39 15.90
C ASN A 128 11.39 -13.87 16.26
N LYS A 129 11.02 -14.27 17.48
CA LYS A 129 11.09 -15.66 17.95
C LYS A 129 10.20 -16.59 17.12
N ASN A 130 8.95 -16.19 16.90
CA ASN A 130 7.98 -16.94 16.12
C ASN A 130 8.38 -17.02 14.64
N TRP A 131 8.85 -15.91 14.08
CA TRP A 131 9.37 -15.86 12.72
C TRP A 131 10.59 -16.76 12.54
N LEU A 132 11.55 -16.73 13.48
CA LEU A 132 12.72 -17.62 13.46
C LEU A 132 12.28 -19.09 13.48
N LYS A 133 11.38 -19.45 14.41
CA LYS A 133 10.88 -20.82 14.55
C LYS A 133 10.21 -21.31 13.26
N ALA A 134 9.38 -20.47 12.64
CA ALA A 134 8.73 -20.79 11.36
C ALA A 134 9.74 -20.90 10.21
N TYR A 135 10.71 -19.98 10.15
CA TYR A 135 11.79 -20.02 9.16
C TYR A 135 12.62 -21.30 9.28
N TYR A 136 12.90 -21.72 10.52
CA TYR A 136 13.67 -22.93 10.82
C TYR A 136 12.96 -24.20 10.41
N LYS A 137 11.65 -24.26 10.66
CA LYS A 137 10.81 -25.35 10.18
C LYS A 137 10.77 -25.42 8.65
N LYS A 138 10.75 -24.27 7.97
CA LYS A 138 10.62 -24.20 6.51
C LYS A 138 11.92 -24.48 5.76
N TYR A 139 13.07 -24.09 6.31
CA TYR A 139 14.37 -24.20 5.64
C TYR A 139 15.46 -24.79 6.55
N PRO A 140 15.32 -26.05 6.99
CA PRO A 140 16.27 -26.67 7.91
C PRO A 140 17.70 -26.75 7.34
N GLU A 141 17.84 -27.01 6.03
CA GLU A 141 19.17 -27.14 5.40
C GLU A 141 19.98 -25.85 5.40
N ARG A 142 19.32 -24.70 5.20
CA ARG A 142 20.01 -23.40 5.22
C ARG A 142 20.63 -23.11 6.58
N ILE A 143 20.03 -23.61 7.66
CA ILE A 143 20.54 -23.42 9.01
C ILE A 143 21.72 -24.35 9.27
N ARG A 144 21.60 -25.61 8.85
CA ARG A 144 22.72 -26.56 8.93
C ARG A 144 23.93 -26.02 8.18
N GLU A 145 23.72 -25.44 7.01
CA GLU A 145 24.79 -24.82 6.22
C GLU A 145 25.38 -23.58 6.92
N TYR A 146 24.54 -22.68 7.43
CA TYR A 146 24.99 -21.53 8.20
C TYR A 146 25.82 -21.94 9.43
N GLN A 147 25.35 -22.91 10.21
CA GLN A 147 26.05 -23.44 11.37
C GLN A 147 27.39 -24.07 10.98
N ARG A 148 27.41 -24.88 9.91
CA ARG A 148 28.66 -25.44 9.37
C ARG A 148 29.67 -24.35 9.01
N ARG A 149 29.25 -23.32 8.28
CA ARG A 149 30.11 -22.18 7.90
C ARG A 149 30.61 -21.40 9.12
N TYR A 150 29.74 -21.16 10.11
CA TYR A 150 30.10 -20.46 11.34
C TYR A 150 31.17 -21.21 12.12
N TRP A 151 30.98 -22.51 12.34
CA TRP A 151 31.94 -23.35 13.06
C TRP A 151 33.25 -23.53 12.31
N LEU A 152 33.20 -23.70 10.98
CA LEU A 152 34.39 -23.79 10.14
C LEU A 152 35.21 -22.51 10.20
N LYS A 153 34.56 -21.34 10.12
CA LYS A 153 35.22 -20.04 10.28
C LYS A 153 35.86 -19.90 11.67
N ARG A 154 35.15 -20.30 12.73
CA ARG A 154 35.66 -20.24 14.10
C ARG A 154 36.88 -21.14 14.31
N ALA A 155 36.87 -22.35 13.76
CA ALA A 155 37.99 -23.28 13.83
C ALA A 155 39.24 -22.74 13.11
N MET A 156 39.06 -22.17 11.91
CA MET A 156 40.14 -21.55 11.14
C MET A 156 40.78 -20.36 11.90
N SER A 157 39.96 -19.49 12.51
CA SER A 157 40.46 -18.34 13.28
C SER A 157 41.16 -18.71 14.59
N GLN A 158 40.99 -19.93 15.11
CA GLN A 158 41.75 -20.41 16.28
C GLN A 158 43.07 -21.10 15.90
N GLY A 159 43.27 -21.45 14.62
CA GLY A 159 44.50 -22.08 14.13
C GLY A 159 45.58 -21.11 13.67
N GLU A 160 45.27 -19.84 13.42
CA GLU A 160 46.21 -18.81 12.94
C GLU A 160 46.90 -18.02 14.07
N GLY A 161 46.68 -18.40 15.34
CA GLY A 161 47.23 -17.72 16.52
C GLY A 161 48.12 -18.60 17.41
N GLY A 162 48.73 -19.66 16.85
CA GLY A 162 49.66 -20.56 17.54
C GLY A 162 51.08 -20.43 17.02
#